data_AF-A0AAU4Q5T8-F1
#
_entry.id   AF-A0AAU4Q5T8-F1
#
_cell.length_a   1.000
_cell.length_b   1.000
_cell.length_c   1.000
_cell.angle_alpha   90.00
_cell.angle_beta   90.00
_cell.angle_gamma   90.00
#
_symmetry.space_group_name_H-M   'P 1'
#
loop_
_entity.id
_entity.type
_entity.pdbx_description
1 polymer ?
#
loop_
_entity_poly.entity_id
_entity_poly.type
_entity_poly.pdbx_seq_one_letter_code
_entity_poly.pdbx_strand_id
1 'polypeptide(L)'
;MAFTRATGKHRRPSRLTRTTAQVAGVAAITTTGVVGGLAAPALAADTAIAPHDGLTQAVAIGDSLAEQIDAQATAQQKAAAKAKAEAEAKKKAEEAKRKAEAEAKKRAAEKAEKEREAKERAAREAERKRLNSFVSPISGSYVSTAYQAGSGLWSSGSHTGIDFHASSGTSVHAVGMGTVVEAGWGGSYGNNVVIKMKDGTYTQYGHMSSIGVSVGQDVTPGQQIGLSGATGNVTGPHLHFEARTGPDYGSDIDPVAYLRQHGVNV
;
A
#
# COMPACT_ATOMS: atom_id res chain seq x y z
N MET A 1 -14.74 -6.32 -56.47
CA MET A 1 -14.81 -4.84 -56.56
C MET A 1 -14.13 -4.27 -55.34
N ALA A 2 -12.96 -3.66 -55.53
CA ALA A 2 -12.16 -3.06 -54.47
C ALA A 2 -12.59 -1.61 -54.25
N PHE A 3 -12.88 -1.23 -53.00
CA PHE A 3 -13.00 0.16 -52.59
C PHE A 3 -11.95 0.42 -51.52
N THR A 4 -10.80 0.91 -51.96
CA THR A 4 -9.81 1.62 -51.15
C THR A 4 -10.32 3.04 -50.93
N ARG A 5 -10.38 3.50 -49.68
CA ARG A 5 -10.53 4.94 -49.37
C ARG A 5 -9.54 5.37 -48.30
N ALA A 6 -9.05 6.58 -48.53
CA ALA A 6 -7.76 7.10 -48.09
C ALA A 6 -7.71 7.61 -46.65
N THR A 7 -6.46 7.81 -46.24
CA THR A 7 -5.92 8.21 -44.95
C THR A 7 -6.32 9.61 -44.50
N GLY A 8 -6.91 9.70 -43.31
CA GLY A 8 -7.10 10.95 -42.57
C GLY A 8 -5.92 11.22 -41.63
N LYS A 9 -5.18 12.29 -41.89
CA LYS A 9 -4.05 12.78 -41.07
C LYS A 9 -4.52 13.75 -39.97
N HIS A 10 -3.88 13.62 -38.79
CA HIS A 10 -3.79 14.57 -37.65
C HIS A 10 -5.08 14.76 -36.81
N ARG A 11 -5.05 14.75 -35.47
CA ARG A 11 -4.13 15.45 -34.55
C ARG A 11 -3.83 14.62 -33.28
N ARG A 12 -2.57 14.68 -32.83
CA ARG A 12 -2.12 14.23 -31.50
C ARG A 12 -2.46 15.29 -30.44
N PRO A 13 -3.00 14.95 -29.27
CA PRO A 13 -2.95 15.84 -28.12
C PRO A 13 -1.53 15.87 -27.53
N SER A 14 -1.05 17.08 -27.31
CA SER A 14 0.30 17.45 -26.85
C SER A 14 0.57 17.02 -25.41
N ARG A 15 1.78 16.49 -25.18
CA ARG A 15 2.36 16.22 -23.87
C ARG A 15 2.68 17.57 -23.19
N LEU A 16 2.03 17.88 -22.07
CA LEU A 16 2.38 19.01 -21.23
C LEU A 16 3.64 18.65 -20.42
N THR A 17 4.78 19.22 -20.81
CA THR A 17 5.99 19.29 -19.99
C THR A 17 5.83 20.42 -18.98
N ARG A 18 5.80 20.08 -17.68
CA ARG A 18 6.05 21.06 -16.61
C ARG A 18 7.50 20.92 -16.18
N THR A 19 8.30 21.89 -16.61
CA THR A 19 9.58 22.26 -16.03
C THR A 19 9.30 23.05 -14.75
N THR A 20 9.82 22.60 -13.61
CA THR A 20 10.05 23.48 -12.46
C THR A 20 11.43 23.23 -11.89
N ALA A 21 12.14 24.35 -11.83
CA ALA A 21 13.51 24.61 -11.41
C ALA A 21 14.05 23.81 -10.21
N GLN A 22 15.37 23.64 -10.28
CA GLN A 22 16.25 23.28 -9.17
C GLN A 22 16.15 24.28 -8.02
N VAL A 23 16.25 23.78 -6.78
CA VAL A 23 16.72 24.55 -5.63
C VAL A 23 17.83 23.75 -4.96
N ALA A 24 19.06 24.06 -5.34
CA ALA A 24 20.25 23.72 -4.57
C ALA A 24 20.35 24.72 -3.40
N GLY A 25 20.05 24.28 -2.19
CA GLY A 25 20.25 25.05 -0.97
C GLY A 25 21.63 24.76 -0.38
N VAL A 26 22.64 25.53 -0.78
CA VAL A 26 23.94 25.60 -0.11
C VAL A 26 23.78 26.47 1.13
N ALA A 27 23.79 25.87 2.31
CA ALA A 27 23.89 26.60 3.58
C ALA A 27 25.37 26.85 3.89
N ALA A 28 25.86 28.03 3.51
CA ALA A 28 27.09 28.60 4.05
C ALA A 28 26.76 29.19 5.43
N ILE A 29 27.28 28.56 6.50
CA ILE A 29 27.35 29.19 7.82
C ILE A 29 28.79 29.65 8.00
N THR A 30 28.99 30.94 7.72
CA THR A 30 30.09 31.74 8.23
C THR A 30 29.89 31.95 9.73
N THR A 31 30.69 31.29 10.56
CA THR A 31 30.97 31.77 11.92
C THR A 31 32.47 31.76 12.13
N THR A 32 33.05 32.93 11.81
CA THR A 32 34.06 33.63 12.61
C THR A 32 35.03 32.76 13.38
N GLY A 33 36.26 32.73 12.87
CA GLY A 33 37.41 32.32 13.66
C GLY A 33 37.54 33.15 14.93
N VAL A 34 37.76 32.46 16.04
CA VAL A 34 38.45 33.02 17.19
C VAL A 34 39.61 32.07 17.46
N VAL A 35 40.76 32.38 16.84
CA VAL A 35 42.05 31.95 17.36
C VAL A 35 42.25 32.80 18.62
N GLY A 36 41.86 32.25 19.76
CA GLY A 36 42.14 32.83 21.07
C GLY A 36 43.64 32.72 21.34
N GLY A 37 44.40 33.65 20.78
CA GLY A 37 45.79 33.87 21.11
C GLY A 37 45.92 34.17 22.61
N LEU A 38 46.87 33.50 23.24
CA LEU A 38 47.31 33.69 24.61
C LEU A 38 47.59 35.17 24.87
N ALA A 39 46.67 35.87 25.53
CA ALA A 39 46.96 37.14 26.18
C ALA A 39 47.38 36.84 27.62
N ALA A 40 48.68 36.64 27.83
CA ALA A 40 49.26 36.80 29.15
C ALA A 40 49.14 38.29 29.53
N PRO A 41 48.56 38.65 30.68
CA PRO A 41 48.72 40.01 31.18
C PRO A 41 50.17 40.16 31.64
N ALA A 42 50.99 40.80 30.83
CA ALA A 42 52.24 41.39 31.28
C ALA A 42 51.87 42.60 32.15
N LEU A 43 51.70 42.37 33.46
CA LEU A 43 51.58 43.44 34.43
C LEU A 43 52.98 44.02 34.60
N ALA A 44 53.23 45.15 33.93
CA ALA A 44 54.37 46.00 34.17
C ALA A 44 54.27 46.53 35.61
N ALA A 45 55.05 45.94 36.52
CA ALA A 45 55.29 46.52 37.83
C ALA A 45 56.30 47.66 37.63
N ASP A 46 55.79 48.87 37.76
CA ASP A 46 56.52 50.13 37.76
C ASP A 46 57.50 50.14 38.94
N THR A 47 58.81 49.99 38.66
CA THR A 47 59.87 50.09 39.68
C THR A 47 60.20 51.56 39.93
N ALA A 48 59.44 52.18 40.82
CA ALA A 48 59.87 53.41 41.49
C ALA A 48 61.02 53.07 42.47
N ILE A 49 62.25 53.36 42.06
CA ILE A 49 63.44 53.26 42.92
C ILE A 49 63.56 54.57 43.72
N ALA A 50 63.26 54.51 45.01
CA ALA A 50 63.72 55.48 46.01
C ALA A 50 64.91 54.86 46.79
N PRO A 51 65.93 55.64 47.19
CA PRO A 51 67.13 55.09 47.80
C PRO A 51 66.88 54.84 49.29
N HIS A 52 66.93 53.58 49.71
CA HIS A 52 67.01 53.23 51.13
C HIS A 52 67.99 52.08 51.35
N ASP A 53 68.84 52.29 52.35
CA ASP A 53 69.85 51.38 52.87
C ASP A 53 69.20 50.06 53.34
N GLY A 54 69.73 48.90 52.93
CA GLY A 54 69.27 47.63 53.50
C GLY A 54 69.47 46.40 52.62
N LEU A 55 70.61 45.73 52.78
CA LEU A 55 70.97 44.43 52.19
C LEU A 55 70.06 43.24 52.63
N THR A 56 68.95 43.50 53.33
CA THR A 56 68.04 42.48 53.89
C THR A 56 66.64 42.44 53.26
N GLN A 57 66.26 43.41 52.42
CA GLN A 57 64.91 43.47 51.84
C GLN A 57 64.78 42.76 50.48
N ALA A 58 65.90 42.50 49.80
CA ALA A 58 65.91 41.80 48.51
C ALA A 58 65.61 40.29 48.61
N VAL A 59 65.87 39.68 49.78
CA VAL A 59 65.68 38.23 49.99
C VAL A 59 64.23 37.89 50.34
N ALA A 60 63.52 38.77 51.08
CA ALA A 60 62.13 38.52 51.50
C ALA A 60 61.10 38.71 50.37
N ILE A 61 61.40 39.52 49.36
CA ILE A 61 60.53 39.72 48.19
C ILE A 61 60.61 38.51 47.23
N GLY A 62 61.76 37.85 47.15
CA GLY A 62 61.96 36.65 46.32
C GLY A 62 61.17 35.43 46.77
N ASP A 63 61.10 35.16 48.08
CA ASP A 63 60.36 34.01 48.63
C ASP A 63 58.84 34.15 48.49
N SER A 64 58.29 35.34 48.76
CA SER A 64 56.84 35.60 48.67
C SER A 64 56.30 35.62 47.22
N LEU A 65 57.13 36.08 46.27
CA LEU A 65 56.77 36.10 44.85
C LEU A 65 56.85 34.69 44.24
N ALA A 66 57.83 33.88 44.66
CA ALA A 66 57.91 32.47 44.28
C ALA A 66 56.67 31.68 44.73
N GLU A 67 56.23 31.88 45.98
CA GLU A 67 55.04 31.22 46.52
C GLU A 67 53.74 31.65 45.81
N GLN A 68 53.63 32.91 45.40
CA GLN A 68 52.49 33.40 44.60
C GLN A 68 52.48 32.84 43.17
N ILE A 69 53.64 32.71 42.52
CA ILE A 69 53.75 32.11 41.19
C ILE A 69 53.37 30.63 41.22
N ASP A 70 53.80 29.89 42.24
CA ASP A 70 53.45 28.47 42.42
C ASP A 70 51.95 28.29 42.74
N ALA A 71 51.37 29.17 43.57
CA ALA A 71 49.94 29.20 43.82
C ALA A 71 49.14 29.50 42.54
N GLN A 72 49.61 30.42 41.69
CA GLN A 72 48.99 30.73 40.41
C GLN A 72 49.13 29.59 39.40
N ALA A 73 50.31 28.95 39.31
CA ALA A 73 50.55 27.82 38.43
C ALA A 73 49.68 26.62 38.82
N THR A 74 49.55 26.33 40.11
CA THR A 74 48.65 25.25 40.60
C THR A 74 47.18 25.58 40.38
N ALA A 75 46.76 26.84 40.53
CA ALA A 75 45.41 27.28 40.19
C ALA A 75 45.10 27.14 38.69
N GLN A 76 46.04 27.50 37.81
CA GLN A 76 45.90 27.33 36.37
C GLN A 76 45.87 25.86 35.96
N GLN A 77 46.70 25.01 36.57
CA GLN A 77 46.68 23.56 36.33
C GLN A 77 45.34 22.93 36.78
N LYS A 78 44.80 23.32 37.94
CA LYS A 78 43.48 22.87 38.41
C LYS A 78 42.35 23.36 37.49
N ALA A 79 42.39 24.60 37.02
CA ALA A 79 41.41 25.14 36.08
C ALA A 79 41.45 24.43 34.72
N ALA A 80 42.66 24.15 34.19
CA ALA A 80 42.85 23.40 32.97
C ALA A 80 42.39 21.93 33.11
N ALA A 81 42.64 21.29 34.25
CA ALA A 81 42.15 19.95 34.55
C ALA A 81 40.62 19.90 34.64
N LYS A 82 39.99 20.88 35.31
CA LYS A 82 38.54 21.01 35.41
C LYS A 82 37.89 21.25 34.04
N ALA A 83 38.45 22.14 33.22
CA ALA A 83 37.95 22.40 31.88
C ALA A 83 38.05 21.17 30.96
N LYS A 84 39.14 20.39 31.07
CA LYS A 84 39.27 19.11 30.36
C LYS A 84 38.24 18.08 30.82
N ALA A 85 38.02 17.96 32.14
CA ALA A 85 37.01 17.05 32.70
C ALA A 85 35.58 17.42 32.26
N GLU A 86 35.23 18.71 32.25
CA GLU A 86 33.92 19.19 31.77
C GLU A 86 33.74 18.97 30.26
N ALA A 87 34.79 19.17 29.46
CA ALA A 87 34.74 18.92 28.02
C ALA A 87 34.56 17.42 27.71
N GLU A 88 35.23 16.54 28.47
CA GLU A 88 35.07 15.09 28.33
C GLU A 88 33.67 14.63 28.78
N ALA A 89 33.15 15.19 29.87
CA ALA A 89 31.78 14.92 30.34
C ALA A 89 30.72 15.35 29.30
N LYS A 90 30.88 16.52 28.67
CA LYS A 90 29.99 16.99 27.59
C LYS A 90 30.04 16.08 26.37
N LYS A 91 31.23 15.63 25.95
CA LYS A 91 31.39 14.66 24.85
C LYS A 91 30.71 13.33 25.14
N LYS A 92 30.90 12.78 26.35
CA LYS A 92 30.24 11.53 26.78
C LYS A 92 28.71 11.68 26.82
N ALA A 93 28.19 12.82 27.28
CA ALA A 93 26.76 13.10 27.30
C ALA A 93 26.17 13.22 25.88
N GLU A 94 26.86 13.88 24.95
CA GLU A 94 26.42 14.00 23.55
C GLU A 94 26.45 12.64 22.84
N GLU A 95 27.49 11.83 23.06
CA GLU A 95 27.59 10.49 22.49
C GLU A 95 26.48 9.57 23.04
N ALA A 96 26.20 9.63 24.34
CA ALA A 96 25.09 8.90 24.96
C ALA A 96 23.74 9.32 24.38
N LYS A 97 23.52 10.63 24.16
CA LYS A 97 22.30 11.15 23.53
C LYS A 97 22.17 10.66 22.08
N ARG A 98 23.24 10.72 21.27
CA ARG A 98 23.25 10.23 19.89
C ARG A 98 22.97 8.73 19.81
N LYS A 99 23.54 7.93 20.72
CA LYS A 99 23.28 6.49 20.83
C LYS A 99 21.82 6.22 21.18
N ALA A 100 21.27 6.94 22.16
CA ALA A 100 19.86 6.81 22.55
C ALA A 100 18.90 7.22 21.42
N GLU A 101 19.18 8.31 20.70
CA GLU A 101 18.38 8.74 19.55
C GLU A 101 18.46 7.75 18.38
N ALA A 102 19.65 7.19 18.10
CA ALA A 102 19.83 6.17 17.06
C ALA A 102 19.08 4.88 17.40
N GLU A 103 19.13 4.44 18.66
CA GLU A 103 18.38 3.27 19.13
C GLU A 103 16.87 3.51 19.10
N ALA A 104 16.40 4.69 19.50
CA ALA A 104 14.99 5.07 19.41
C ALA A 104 14.50 5.09 17.96
N LYS A 105 15.29 5.64 17.02
CA LYS A 105 14.99 5.62 15.58
C LYS A 105 14.97 4.19 15.03
N LYS A 106 15.91 3.33 15.43
CA LYS A 106 15.93 1.92 15.01
C LYS A 106 14.68 1.17 15.50
N ARG A 107 14.33 1.32 16.78
CA ARG A 107 13.12 0.72 17.37
C ARG A 107 11.84 1.24 16.70
N ALA A 108 11.79 2.53 16.36
CA ALA A 108 10.66 3.12 15.63
C ALA A 108 10.56 2.58 14.20
N ALA A 109 11.68 2.43 13.49
CA ALA A 109 11.72 1.87 12.14
C ALA A 109 11.30 0.39 12.14
N GLU A 110 11.81 -0.43 13.06
CA GLU A 110 11.42 -1.84 13.22
C GLU A 110 9.93 -1.98 13.55
N LYS A 111 9.38 -1.10 14.40
CA LYS A 111 7.94 -1.09 14.71
C LYS A 111 7.11 -0.74 13.48
N ALA A 112 7.50 0.29 12.73
CA ALA A 112 6.81 0.71 11.50
C ALA A 112 6.85 -0.39 10.42
N GLU A 113 7.98 -1.09 10.29
CA GLU A 113 8.12 -2.23 9.39
C GLU A 113 7.18 -3.38 9.77
N LYS A 114 7.18 -3.79 11.04
CA LYS A 114 6.26 -4.83 11.55
C LYS A 114 4.79 -4.46 11.35
N GLU A 115 4.42 -3.20 11.58
CA GLU A 115 3.05 -2.72 11.34
C GLU A 115 2.67 -2.76 9.86
N ARG A 116 3.58 -2.39 8.95
CA ARG A 116 3.36 -2.50 7.50
C ARG A 116 3.17 -3.95 7.07
N GLU A 117 4.05 -4.85 7.51
CA GLU A 117 3.95 -6.28 7.22
C GLU A 117 2.64 -6.90 7.76
N ALA A 118 2.23 -6.51 8.97
CA ALA A 118 0.97 -6.95 9.55
C ALA A 118 -0.23 -6.48 8.73
N LYS A 119 -0.24 -5.20 8.29
CA LYS A 119 -1.28 -4.65 7.41
C LYS A 119 -1.32 -5.37 6.05
N GLU A 120 -0.16 -5.62 5.45
CA GLU A 120 -0.08 -6.35 4.19
C GLU A 120 -0.58 -7.79 4.32
N ARG A 121 -0.24 -8.48 5.42
CA ARG A 121 -0.74 -9.83 5.70
C ARG A 121 -2.25 -9.84 5.87
N ALA A 122 -2.80 -8.89 6.62
CA ALA A 122 -4.24 -8.73 6.80
C ALA A 122 -4.96 -8.45 5.47
N ALA A 123 -4.40 -7.58 4.63
CA ALA A 123 -4.94 -7.29 3.30
C ALA A 123 -4.95 -8.52 2.38
N ARG A 124 -3.85 -9.30 2.35
CA ARG A 124 -3.78 -10.56 1.58
C ARG A 124 -4.75 -11.61 2.08
N GLU A 125 -4.98 -11.69 3.39
CA GLU A 125 -5.98 -12.59 3.96
C GLU A 125 -7.40 -12.16 3.63
N ALA A 126 -7.70 -10.86 3.73
CA ALA A 126 -9.00 -10.32 3.35
C ALA A 126 -9.30 -10.59 1.87
N GLU A 127 -8.33 -10.37 0.99
CA GLU A 127 -8.48 -10.64 -0.45
C GLU A 127 -8.67 -12.14 -0.71
N ARG A 128 -7.90 -13.02 -0.05
CA ARG A 128 -8.10 -14.47 -0.16
C ARG A 128 -9.51 -14.89 0.27
N LYS A 129 -10.05 -14.30 1.33
CA LYS A 129 -11.43 -14.58 1.79
C LYS A 129 -12.45 -14.09 0.78
N ARG A 130 -12.29 -12.88 0.26
CA ARG A 130 -13.16 -12.32 -0.79
C ARG A 130 -13.17 -13.22 -2.03
N LEU A 131 -12.00 -13.59 -2.53
CA LEU A 131 -11.88 -14.41 -3.74
C LEU A 131 -12.52 -15.81 -3.55
N ASN A 132 -12.43 -16.40 -2.37
CA ASN A 132 -13.06 -17.70 -2.06
C ASN A 132 -14.55 -17.60 -1.69
N SER A 133 -15.15 -16.40 -1.68
CA SER A 133 -16.58 -16.22 -1.40
C SER A 133 -17.42 -16.36 -2.66
N PHE A 134 -18.71 -16.64 -2.47
CA PHE A 134 -19.69 -16.62 -3.56
C PHE A 134 -20.68 -15.47 -3.36
N VAL A 135 -21.28 -15.01 -4.46
CA VAL A 135 -22.30 -13.96 -4.47
C VAL A 135 -23.48 -14.35 -5.36
N SER A 136 -24.62 -13.68 -5.19
CA SER A 136 -25.77 -13.84 -6.09
C SER A 136 -25.41 -13.32 -7.49
N PRO A 137 -25.81 -14.01 -8.58
CA PRO A 137 -25.52 -13.57 -9.95
C PRO A 137 -26.25 -12.27 -10.31
N ILE A 138 -27.41 -12.01 -9.69
CA ILE A 138 -28.12 -10.74 -9.77
C ILE A 138 -28.42 -10.22 -8.36
N SER A 139 -27.98 -8.99 -8.10
CA SER A 139 -28.19 -8.34 -6.80
C SER A 139 -29.67 -7.95 -6.63
N GLY A 140 -30.26 -8.32 -5.49
CA GLY A 140 -31.63 -7.94 -5.13
C GLY A 140 -32.74 -8.64 -5.94
N SER A 141 -32.41 -9.66 -6.72
CA SER A 141 -33.40 -10.51 -7.42
C SER A 141 -33.89 -11.64 -6.52
N TYR A 142 -34.96 -12.29 -6.96
CA TYR A 142 -35.48 -13.55 -6.42
C TYR A 142 -35.60 -14.60 -7.53
N VAL A 143 -35.74 -15.87 -7.16
CA VAL A 143 -35.99 -16.98 -8.09
C VAL A 143 -37.45 -16.94 -8.55
N SER A 144 -37.69 -16.69 -9.83
CA SER A 144 -39.02 -16.70 -10.45
C SER A 144 -39.45 -18.09 -10.91
N THR A 145 -38.52 -18.90 -11.40
CA THR A 145 -38.76 -20.28 -11.86
C THR A 145 -37.78 -21.21 -11.17
N ALA A 146 -38.29 -22.23 -10.50
CA ALA A 146 -37.48 -23.20 -9.77
C ALA A 146 -36.85 -24.26 -10.69
N TYR A 147 -35.79 -24.89 -10.19
CA TYR A 147 -35.18 -26.07 -10.79
C TYR A 147 -36.14 -27.25 -10.80
N GLN A 148 -36.10 -28.02 -11.88
CA GLN A 148 -37.00 -29.15 -12.16
C GLN A 148 -38.50 -28.80 -12.23
N ALA A 149 -38.85 -27.52 -12.37
CA ALA A 149 -40.21 -27.13 -12.72
C ALA A 149 -40.61 -27.79 -14.05
N GLY A 150 -41.75 -28.48 -14.08
CA GLY A 150 -42.21 -29.22 -15.27
C GLY A 150 -43.04 -28.36 -16.22
N SER A 151 -42.71 -28.37 -17.51
CA SER A 151 -43.51 -27.74 -18.58
C SER A 151 -43.08 -28.25 -19.96
N GLY A 152 -44.01 -28.22 -20.93
CA GLY A 152 -43.71 -28.51 -22.34
C GLY A 152 -42.88 -27.45 -23.06
N LEU A 153 -42.53 -26.35 -22.37
CA LEU A 153 -41.66 -25.28 -22.90
C LEU A 153 -40.17 -25.70 -23.01
N TRP A 154 -39.76 -26.74 -22.27
CA TRP A 154 -38.38 -27.21 -22.22
C TRP A 154 -38.21 -28.55 -22.95
N SER A 155 -37.13 -28.68 -23.72
CA SER A 155 -36.83 -29.89 -24.50
C SER A 155 -36.63 -31.14 -23.65
N SER A 156 -36.22 -31.00 -22.40
CA SER A 156 -36.13 -32.07 -21.38
C SER A 156 -37.46 -32.39 -20.70
N GLY A 157 -38.47 -31.52 -20.85
CA GLY A 157 -39.71 -31.54 -20.06
C GLY A 157 -39.59 -30.92 -18.67
N SER A 158 -38.39 -30.50 -18.24
CA SER A 158 -38.14 -29.86 -16.95
C SER A 158 -37.09 -28.76 -17.03
N HIS A 159 -37.22 -27.74 -16.18
CA HIS A 159 -36.27 -26.65 -16.08
C HIS A 159 -34.91 -27.12 -15.52
N THR A 160 -33.83 -26.99 -16.28
CA THR A 160 -32.46 -27.45 -15.96
C THR A 160 -31.68 -26.49 -15.06
N GLY A 161 -32.27 -25.35 -14.71
CA GLY A 161 -31.66 -24.32 -13.88
C GLY A 161 -32.67 -23.62 -12.98
N ILE A 162 -32.31 -22.41 -12.56
CA ILE A 162 -33.23 -21.47 -11.94
C ILE A 162 -33.28 -20.19 -12.74
N ASP A 163 -34.43 -19.53 -12.73
CA ASP A 163 -34.58 -18.22 -13.36
C ASP A 163 -34.63 -17.14 -12.29
N PHE A 164 -33.78 -16.13 -12.45
CA PHE A 164 -33.83 -14.91 -11.66
C PHE A 164 -34.68 -13.85 -12.36
N HIS A 165 -35.61 -13.25 -11.63
CA HIS A 165 -36.39 -12.14 -12.14
C HIS A 165 -35.50 -10.92 -12.44
N ALA A 166 -35.35 -10.57 -13.71
CA ALA A 166 -34.51 -9.46 -14.12
C ALA A 166 -35.01 -8.80 -15.40
N SER A 167 -35.10 -7.47 -15.40
CA SER A 167 -35.33 -6.71 -16.63
C SER A 167 -34.11 -6.81 -17.56
N SER A 168 -34.30 -6.74 -18.87
CA SER A 168 -33.19 -6.67 -19.84
C SER A 168 -32.24 -5.53 -19.48
N GLY A 169 -30.94 -5.78 -19.52
CA GLY A 169 -29.92 -4.79 -19.15
C GLY A 169 -29.52 -4.80 -17.68
N THR A 170 -30.05 -5.72 -16.85
CA THR A 170 -29.60 -5.85 -15.45
C THR A 170 -28.20 -6.46 -15.41
N SER A 171 -27.29 -5.93 -14.59
CA SER A 171 -25.93 -6.47 -14.46
C SER A 171 -25.93 -7.92 -13.95
N VAL A 172 -25.28 -8.80 -14.71
CA VAL A 172 -25.06 -10.21 -14.36
C VAL A 172 -23.63 -10.38 -13.89
N HIS A 173 -23.44 -11.05 -12.75
CA HIS A 173 -22.15 -11.22 -12.12
C HIS A 173 -21.76 -12.69 -12.01
N ALA A 174 -20.46 -12.98 -12.10
CA ALA A 174 -19.93 -14.30 -11.78
C ALA A 174 -20.18 -14.61 -10.30
N VAL A 175 -20.79 -15.77 -10.02
CA VAL A 175 -21.12 -16.17 -8.65
C VAL A 175 -19.89 -16.45 -7.81
N GLY A 176 -18.76 -16.83 -8.42
CA GLY A 176 -17.51 -17.16 -7.74
C GLY A 176 -16.30 -16.98 -8.65
N MET A 177 -15.11 -17.34 -8.16
CA MET A 177 -13.91 -17.33 -9.00
C MET A 177 -13.91 -18.51 -9.98
N GLY A 178 -13.46 -18.27 -11.21
CA GLY A 178 -13.34 -19.31 -12.20
C GLY A 178 -12.77 -18.81 -13.52
N THR A 179 -12.74 -19.68 -14.51
CA THR A 179 -12.28 -19.36 -15.87
C THR A 179 -13.44 -19.54 -16.84
N VAL A 180 -13.67 -18.56 -17.70
CA VAL A 180 -14.69 -18.63 -18.74
C VAL A 180 -14.31 -19.69 -19.76
N VAL A 181 -15.16 -20.68 -19.96
CA VAL A 181 -14.96 -21.78 -20.92
C VAL A 181 -15.88 -21.67 -22.14
N GLU A 182 -16.98 -20.94 -22.02
CA GLU A 182 -17.87 -20.60 -23.15
C GLU A 182 -18.33 -19.14 -23.00
N ALA A 183 -18.35 -18.40 -24.11
CA ALA A 183 -18.88 -17.05 -24.20
C ALA A 183 -19.37 -16.80 -25.63
N GLY A 184 -20.68 -16.88 -25.86
CA GLY A 184 -21.27 -16.71 -27.17
C GLY A 184 -22.70 -17.22 -27.28
N TRP A 185 -23.11 -17.56 -28.50
CA TRP A 185 -24.45 -18.08 -28.77
C TRP A 185 -24.54 -19.58 -28.45
N GLY A 186 -25.36 -19.96 -27.47
CA GLY A 186 -25.55 -21.33 -26.96
C GLY A 186 -26.87 -21.98 -27.38
N GLY A 187 -27.40 -21.63 -28.56
CA GLY A 187 -28.66 -22.20 -29.06
C GLY A 187 -29.85 -21.71 -28.25
N SER A 188 -30.59 -22.61 -27.60
CA SER A 188 -31.77 -22.27 -26.80
C SER A 188 -31.46 -21.33 -25.63
N TYR A 189 -30.22 -21.35 -25.11
CA TYR A 189 -29.77 -20.41 -24.08
C TYR A 189 -29.52 -18.99 -24.62
N GLY A 190 -29.54 -18.77 -25.93
CA GLY A 190 -29.21 -17.49 -26.54
C GLY A 190 -27.77 -17.09 -26.26
N ASN A 191 -27.50 -15.82 -25.99
CA ASN A 191 -26.18 -15.42 -25.51
C ASN A 191 -25.97 -15.98 -24.12
N ASN A 192 -24.89 -16.71 -23.95
CA ASN A 192 -24.56 -17.36 -22.70
C ASN A 192 -23.08 -17.26 -22.35
N VAL A 193 -22.80 -17.45 -21.07
CA VAL A 193 -21.46 -17.62 -20.52
C VAL A 193 -21.44 -18.89 -19.68
N VAL A 194 -20.42 -19.72 -19.84
CA VAL A 194 -20.13 -20.85 -18.94
C VAL A 194 -18.78 -20.60 -18.28
N ILE A 195 -18.74 -20.70 -16.95
CA ILE A 195 -17.53 -20.52 -16.14
C ILE A 195 -17.22 -21.84 -15.45
N LYS A 196 -16.00 -22.33 -15.64
CA LYS A 196 -15.43 -23.43 -14.84
C LYS A 196 -14.97 -22.87 -13.50
N MET A 197 -15.61 -23.32 -12.44
CA MET A 197 -15.36 -22.89 -11.08
C MET A 197 -14.14 -23.62 -10.50
N LYS A 198 -13.54 -23.02 -9.46
CA LYS A 198 -12.35 -23.60 -8.80
C LYS A 198 -12.63 -24.90 -8.05
N ASP A 199 -13.87 -25.12 -7.63
CA ASP A 199 -14.32 -26.37 -7.01
C ASP A 199 -14.50 -27.53 -8.02
N GLY A 200 -14.31 -27.27 -9.32
CA GLY A 200 -14.45 -28.23 -10.40
C GLY A 200 -15.83 -28.27 -11.05
N THR A 201 -16.82 -27.56 -10.50
CA THR A 201 -18.16 -27.40 -11.09
C THR A 201 -18.15 -26.35 -12.21
N TYR A 202 -19.28 -26.23 -12.90
CA TYR A 202 -19.50 -25.24 -13.94
C TYR A 202 -20.75 -24.43 -13.61
N THR A 203 -20.72 -23.13 -13.89
CA THR A 203 -21.89 -22.27 -13.80
C THR A 203 -22.23 -21.69 -15.16
N GLN A 204 -23.50 -21.76 -15.56
CA GLN A 204 -23.97 -21.20 -16.82
C GLN A 204 -24.90 -20.01 -16.55
N TYR A 205 -24.78 -18.99 -17.40
CA TYR A 205 -25.57 -17.76 -17.38
C TYR A 205 -26.19 -17.60 -18.76
N GLY A 206 -27.50 -17.81 -18.87
CA GLY A 206 -28.23 -17.81 -20.13
C GLY A 206 -29.04 -16.53 -20.39
N HIS A 207 -29.54 -16.45 -21.61
CA HIS A 207 -30.49 -15.45 -22.10
C HIS A 207 -30.00 -13.99 -22.04
N MET A 208 -28.69 -13.79 -22.03
CA MET A 208 -28.09 -12.47 -21.85
C MET A 208 -28.33 -11.53 -23.04
N SER A 209 -28.49 -10.23 -22.81
CA SER A 209 -28.57 -9.24 -23.89
C SER A 209 -27.19 -8.87 -24.43
N SER A 210 -26.16 -8.95 -23.59
CA SER A 210 -24.77 -8.69 -23.96
C SER A 210 -23.80 -9.51 -23.11
N ILE A 211 -22.70 -9.94 -23.70
CA ILE A 211 -21.59 -10.64 -23.05
C ILE A 211 -20.43 -9.66 -22.86
N GLY A 212 -19.88 -9.60 -21.65
CA GLY A 212 -18.78 -8.70 -21.26
C GLY A 212 -17.45 -9.41 -20.98
N VAL A 213 -17.37 -10.72 -21.26
CA VAL A 213 -16.19 -11.56 -21.02
C VAL A 213 -15.89 -12.43 -22.23
N SER A 214 -14.65 -12.95 -22.29
CA SER A 214 -14.18 -13.81 -23.37
C SER A 214 -13.73 -15.17 -22.84
N VAL A 215 -13.79 -16.20 -23.69
CA VAL A 215 -13.24 -17.53 -23.36
C VAL A 215 -11.77 -17.42 -22.96
N GLY A 216 -11.38 -18.12 -21.88
CA GLY A 216 -10.06 -18.10 -21.27
C GLY A 216 -9.85 -16.97 -20.26
N GLN A 217 -10.81 -16.06 -20.09
CA GLN A 217 -10.72 -15.00 -19.09
C GLN A 217 -11.00 -15.55 -17.68
N ASP A 218 -10.12 -15.22 -16.73
CA ASP A 218 -10.40 -15.44 -15.31
C ASP A 218 -11.37 -14.38 -14.78
N VAL A 219 -12.35 -14.84 -14.01
CA VAL A 219 -13.35 -14.00 -13.35
C VAL A 219 -13.28 -14.18 -11.84
N THR A 220 -13.66 -13.13 -11.13
CA THR A 220 -13.71 -13.10 -9.67
C THR A 220 -15.15 -13.00 -9.17
N PRO A 221 -15.45 -13.40 -7.92
CA PRO A 221 -16.80 -13.29 -7.38
C PRO A 221 -17.31 -11.85 -7.45
N GLY A 222 -18.51 -11.65 -8.01
CA GLY A 222 -19.12 -10.34 -8.17
C GLY A 222 -18.59 -9.53 -9.35
N GLN A 223 -17.69 -10.08 -10.16
CA GLN A 223 -17.29 -9.44 -11.40
C GLN A 223 -18.45 -9.48 -12.40
N GLN A 224 -18.79 -8.33 -12.98
CA GLN A 224 -19.81 -8.26 -14.02
C GLN A 224 -19.33 -9.01 -15.27
N ILE A 225 -20.14 -9.95 -15.75
CA ILE A 225 -19.86 -10.78 -16.93
C ILE A 225 -20.74 -10.43 -18.13
N GLY A 226 -21.75 -9.60 -17.93
CA GLY A 226 -22.60 -9.07 -18.99
C GLY A 226 -23.90 -8.52 -18.44
N LEU A 227 -24.95 -8.58 -19.26
CA LEU A 227 -26.27 -8.03 -18.94
C LEU A 227 -27.36 -9.07 -19.22
N SER A 228 -28.36 -9.16 -18.35
CA SER A 228 -29.53 -10.02 -18.54
C SER A 228 -30.32 -9.58 -19.77
N GLY A 229 -31.16 -10.47 -20.31
CA GLY A 229 -31.88 -10.20 -21.54
C GLY A 229 -33.01 -11.18 -21.77
N ALA A 230 -33.36 -11.33 -23.04
CA ALA A 230 -34.39 -12.24 -23.51
C ALA A 230 -33.98 -12.92 -24.83
N THR A 231 -32.72 -13.33 -24.94
CA THR A 231 -32.23 -14.01 -26.16
C THR A 231 -32.39 -15.53 -26.04
N GLY A 232 -32.61 -16.21 -27.17
CA GLY A 232 -32.81 -17.67 -27.18
C GLY A 232 -34.28 -18.05 -27.04
N ASN A 233 -34.55 -19.20 -26.44
CA ASN A 233 -35.90 -19.73 -26.25
C ASN A 233 -36.48 -19.25 -24.91
N VAL A 234 -37.08 -18.06 -24.90
CA VAL A 234 -37.65 -17.43 -23.71
C VAL A 234 -38.95 -16.69 -24.00
N THR A 235 -39.78 -16.52 -22.98
CA THR A 235 -41.05 -15.77 -23.07
C THR A 235 -40.95 -14.32 -22.60
N GLY A 236 -39.85 -13.96 -21.92
CA GLY A 236 -39.61 -12.60 -21.44
C GLY A 236 -38.24 -12.47 -20.76
N PRO A 237 -37.85 -11.25 -20.37
CA PRO A 237 -36.55 -11.00 -19.76
C PRO A 237 -36.38 -11.69 -18.40
N HIS A 238 -35.25 -12.37 -18.24
CA HIS A 238 -34.78 -12.97 -16.99
C HIS A 238 -33.29 -13.32 -17.12
N LEU A 239 -32.70 -13.86 -16.04
CA LEU A 239 -31.44 -14.58 -16.12
C LEU A 239 -31.69 -16.04 -15.80
N HIS A 240 -31.38 -16.92 -16.74
CA HIS A 240 -31.30 -18.35 -16.48
C HIS A 240 -29.92 -18.69 -15.91
N PHE A 241 -29.89 -19.44 -14.81
CA PHE A 241 -28.68 -19.84 -14.12
C PHE A 241 -28.67 -21.34 -13.85
N GLU A 242 -27.58 -22.00 -14.20
CA GLU A 242 -27.34 -23.41 -13.87
C GLU A 242 -26.05 -23.59 -13.08
N ALA A 243 -26.05 -24.60 -12.21
CA ALA A 243 -24.86 -25.22 -11.70
C ALA A 243 -24.76 -26.62 -12.30
N ARG A 244 -23.55 -27.04 -12.69
CA ARG A 244 -23.31 -28.29 -13.41
C ARG A 244 -22.07 -29.01 -12.90
N THR A 245 -22.07 -30.34 -13.00
CA THR A 245 -20.89 -31.18 -12.72
C THR A 245 -19.93 -31.29 -13.90
N GLY A 246 -20.40 -30.97 -15.10
CA GLY A 246 -19.60 -30.90 -16.33
C GLY A 246 -19.97 -29.68 -17.18
N PRO A 247 -19.28 -29.45 -18.30
CA PRO A 247 -19.63 -28.35 -19.21
C PRO A 247 -20.91 -28.64 -20.01
N ASP A 248 -21.21 -29.92 -20.22
CA ASP A 248 -22.24 -30.37 -21.15
C ASP A 248 -23.66 -30.31 -20.55
N TYR A 249 -24.64 -30.19 -21.45
CA TYR A 249 -26.07 -30.27 -21.12
C TYR A 249 -26.42 -31.60 -20.44
N GLY A 250 -27.32 -31.58 -19.44
CA GLY A 250 -27.74 -32.76 -18.70
C GLY A 250 -26.84 -33.13 -17.52
N SER A 251 -25.80 -32.33 -17.26
CA SER A 251 -24.95 -32.45 -16.07
C SER A 251 -25.36 -31.48 -14.94
N ASP A 252 -26.54 -30.88 -15.07
CA ASP A 252 -27.15 -29.95 -14.13
C ASP A 252 -27.39 -30.57 -12.75
N ILE A 253 -27.20 -29.73 -11.74
CA ILE A 253 -27.46 -30.00 -10.33
C ILE A 253 -28.29 -28.86 -9.76
N ASP A 254 -28.94 -29.08 -8.62
CA ASP A 254 -29.76 -28.05 -7.95
C ASP A 254 -28.95 -26.76 -7.71
N PRO A 255 -29.24 -25.67 -8.45
CA PRO A 255 -28.46 -24.44 -8.34
C PRO A 255 -28.69 -23.71 -7.02
N VAL A 256 -29.87 -23.89 -6.40
CA VAL A 256 -30.18 -23.28 -5.09
C VAL A 256 -29.38 -23.98 -4.00
N ALA A 257 -29.34 -25.32 -4.02
CA ALA A 257 -28.52 -26.09 -3.09
C ALA A 257 -27.03 -25.76 -3.25
N TYR A 258 -26.55 -25.65 -4.49
CA TYR A 258 -25.18 -25.25 -4.80
C TYR A 258 -24.87 -23.86 -4.22
N LEU A 259 -25.66 -22.83 -4.53
CA LEU A 259 -25.46 -21.48 -4.03
C LEU A 259 -25.48 -21.41 -2.49
N ARG A 260 -26.41 -22.13 -1.84
CA ARG A 260 -26.49 -22.20 -0.37
C ARG A 260 -25.29 -22.89 0.27
N GLN A 261 -24.75 -23.94 -0.36
CA GLN A 261 -23.53 -24.59 0.10
C GLN A 261 -22.35 -23.61 0.14
N HIS A 262 -22.32 -22.65 -0.78
CA HIS A 262 -21.31 -21.60 -0.83
C HIS A 262 -21.70 -20.32 -0.04
N GLY A 263 -22.76 -20.37 0.76
CA GLY A 263 -23.18 -19.27 1.64
C GLY A 263 -24.03 -18.19 0.98
N VAL A 264 -24.54 -18.42 -0.23
CA VAL A 264 -25.43 -17.50 -0.95
C VAL A 264 -26.88 -17.91 -0.73
N ASN A 265 -27.69 -16.99 -0.22
CA ASN A 265 -29.13 -17.19 -0.06
C ASN A 265 -29.88 -16.58 -1.24
N VAL A 266 -30.71 -17.42 -1.87
CA VAL A 266 -31.61 -17.08 -2.99
C VAL A 266 -32.99 -17.67 -2.75
#